data_AF-A0A6N3IEM7-F1
#
_entry.id   AF-A0A6N3IEM7-F1
#
_cell.length_a   1.000
_cell.length_b   1.000
_cell.length_c   1.000
_cell.angle_alpha   90.00
_cell.angle_beta   90.00
_cell.angle_gamma   90.00
#
_symmetry.space_group_name_H-M   'P 1'
#
loop_
_entity.id
_entity.type
_entity.pdbx_description
1 polymer ?
#
loop_
_entity_poly.entity_id
_entity_poly.type
_entity_poly.pdbx_seq_one_letter_code
_entity_poly.pdbx_strand_id
1 'polypeptide(L)'
;MTTFYSPDGNPEIWDEKPASYITVEEWEAARAAEAAEAEAARLAEYNSAAARISRLRTKRDARLADTDKYLLADYPISSENLAKVKAYRQALRDLPAQEGAPFDGGGHETPWPAIPQL
;
A
#
# COMPACT_ATOMS: atom_id res chain seq x y z
N MET A 1 36.89 29.83 2.71
CA MET A 1 36.46 28.94 1.63
C MET A 1 35.35 28.01 2.10
N THR A 2 34.11 28.43 1.89
CA THR A 2 32.87 27.70 2.20
C THR A 2 32.19 27.31 0.89
N THR A 3 31.58 26.12 0.84
CA THR A 3 30.82 25.69 -0.33
C THR A 3 29.44 26.33 -0.34
N PHE A 4 29.06 26.89 -1.48
CA PHE A 4 27.74 27.43 -1.76
C PHE A 4 27.23 26.85 -3.09
N TYR A 5 25.92 26.84 -3.27
CA TYR A 5 25.30 26.41 -4.52
C TYR A 5 24.88 27.61 -5.35
N SER A 6 25.30 27.63 -6.62
CA SER A 6 24.87 28.65 -7.59
C SER A 6 23.38 28.50 -7.93
N PRO A 7 22.74 29.50 -8.56
CA PRO A 7 21.37 29.38 -9.07
C PRO A 7 21.16 28.20 -10.03
N ASP A 8 22.24 27.77 -10.69
CA ASP A 8 22.24 26.62 -11.61
C ASP A 8 22.41 25.27 -10.89
N GLY A 9 22.54 25.28 -9.55
CA GLY A 9 22.68 24.08 -8.71
C GLY A 9 24.10 23.51 -8.64
N ASN A 10 25.12 24.26 -9.08
CA ASN A 10 26.51 23.81 -9.02
C ASN A 10 27.16 24.16 -7.67
N PRO A 11 27.88 23.23 -7.04
CA PRO A 11 28.65 23.52 -5.83
C PRO A 11 29.91 24.30 -6.19
N GLU A 12 30.10 25.46 -5.57
CA GLU A 12 31.26 26.33 -5.75
C GLU A 12 31.83 26.79 -4.41
N ILE A 13 33.14 27.04 -4.38
CA ILE A 13 33.86 27.42 -3.17
C ILE A 13 34.12 28.92 -3.21
N TRP A 14 33.55 29.64 -2.25
CA TRP A 14 33.73 31.08 -2.11
C TRP A 14 34.15 31.45 -0.68
N ASP A 15 34.86 32.57 -0.52
CA ASP A 15 35.23 33.07 0.81
C ASP A 15 34.07 33.79 1.50
N GLU A 16 33.22 34.47 0.73
CA GLU A 16 31.97 35.10 1.18
C GLU A 16 30.80 34.62 0.32
N LYS A 17 29.60 34.50 0.90
CA LYS A 17 28.38 34.04 0.19
C LYS A 17 28.02 35.06 -0.90
N PRO A 18 28.07 34.71 -2.20
CA PRO A 18 27.60 35.62 -3.23
C PRO A 18 26.07 35.78 -3.16
N ALA A 19 25.56 36.95 -3.55
CA ALA A 19 24.15 37.34 -3.31
C ALA A 19 23.10 36.40 -3.92
N SER A 20 23.42 35.72 -5.03
CA SER A 20 22.52 34.79 -5.73
C SER A 20 22.71 33.32 -5.33
N TYR A 21 23.63 33.02 -4.42
CA TYR A 21 23.96 31.65 -4.03
C TYR A 21 23.21 31.26 -2.77
N ILE A 22 23.04 29.97 -2.57
CA ILE A 22 22.46 29.39 -1.35
C ILE A 22 23.50 28.55 -0.60
N THR A 23 23.31 28.38 0.70
CA THR A 23 24.19 27.52 1.51
C THR A 23 23.93 26.04 1.19
N VAL A 24 24.86 25.17 1.61
CA VAL A 24 24.67 23.72 1.54
C VAL A 24 23.40 23.30 2.29
N GLU A 25 23.14 23.88 3.46
CA GLU A 25 21.96 23.58 4.27
C GLU A 25 20.66 23.98 3.57
N GLU A 26 20.61 25.18 2.96
CA GLU A 26 19.45 25.65 2.19
C GLU A 26 19.19 24.73 0.99
N TRP A 27 20.25 24.26 0.33
CA TRP A 27 20.14 23.34 -0.80
C TRP A 27 19.66 21.94 -0.41
N GLU A 28 20.27 21.37 0.63
CA GLU A 28 19.88 20.06 1.17
C GLU A 28 18.45 20.09 1.69
N ALA A 29 18.04 21.17 2.37
CA ALA A 29 16.66 21.35 2.82
C ALA A 29 15.67 21.40 1.66
N ALA A 30 15.99 22.11 0.56
CA ALA A 30 15.16 22.15 -0.64
C ALA A 30 15.00 20.75 -1.28
N ARG A 31 16.10 20.00 -1.42
CA ARG A 31 16.09 18.63 -1.94
C ARG A 31 15.35 17.66 -1.03
N ALA A 32 15.50 17.81 0.29
CA ALA A 32 14.77 17.03 1.27
C ALA A 32 13.27 17.32 1.21
N ALA A 33 12.88 18.59 1.03
CA ALA A 33 11.48 18.97 0.85
C ALA A 33 10.89 18.37 -0.44
N GLU A 34 11.61 18.47 -1.56
CA GLU A 34 11.22 17.83 -2.83
C GLU A 34 11.06 16.31 -2.67
N ALA A 35 12.00 15.65 -1.98
CA ALA A 35 11.93 14.21 -1.71
C ALA A 35 10.74 13.86 -0.81
N ALA A 36 10.44 14.69 0.20
CA ALA A 36 9.28 14.51 1.08
C ALA A 36 7.96 14.69 0.32
N GLU A 37 7.86 15.65 -0.59
CA GLU A 37 6.70 15.81 -1.48
C GLU A 37 6.53 14.61 -2.42
N ALA A 38 7.62 14.11 -3.01
CA ALA A 38 7.60 12.91 -3.85
C ALA A 38 7.18 11.66 -3.05
N GLU A 39 7.62 11.54 -1.80
CA GLU A 39 7.18 10.47 -0.89
C GLU A 39 5.69 10.58 -0.58
N ALA A 40 5.23 11.79 -0.23
CA ALA A 40 3.83 12.07 0.05
C ALA A 40 2.95 11.75 -1.16
N ALA A 41 3.39 12.10 -2.38
CA ALA A 41 2.68 11.77 -3.61
C ALA A 41 2.59 10.25 -3.84
N ARG A 42 3.69 9.51 -3.61
CA ARG A 42 3.69 8.04 -3.70
C ARG A 42 2.74 7.42 -2.68
N LEU A 43 2.75 7.91 -1.45
CA LEU A 43 1.88 7.43 -0.39
C LEU A 43 0.41 7.76 -0.68
N ALA A 44 0.13 8.93 -1.25
CA ALA A 44 -1.22 9.32 -1.68
C ALA A 44 -1.74 8.39 -2.79
N GLU A 45 -0.92 8.08 -3.78
CA GLU A 45 -1.28 7.13 -4.85
C GLU A 45 -1.50 5.72 -4.29
N TYR A 46 -0.63 5.25 -3.40
CA TYR A 46 -0.79 3.98 -2.71
C TYR A 46 -2.09 3.92 -1.89
N ASN A 47 -2.44 5.01 -1.18
CA ASN A 47 -3.63 5.10 -0.34
C ASN A 47 -4.90 5.51 -1.11
N SER A 48 -4.79 5.78 -2.41
CA SER A 48 -5.93 6.08 -3.26
C SER A 48 -6.98 4.98 -3.18
N ALA A 49 -8.26 5.36 -3.32
CA ALA A 49 -9.36 4.42 -3.24
C ALA A 49 -9.23 3.31 -4.30
N ALA A 50 -8.83 3.65 -5.53
CA ALA A 50 -8.64 2.69 -6.61
C ALA A 50 -7.52 1.68 -6.28
N ALA A 51 -6.37 2.15 -5.79
CA ALA A 51 -5.27 1.26 -5.42
C ALA A 51 -5.66 0.34 -4.26
N ARG A 52 -6.38 0.84 -3.24
CA ARG A 52 -6.90 0.02 -2.15
C ARG A 52 -7.93 -1.01 -2.62
N ILE A 53 -8.88 -0.64 -3.48
CA ILE A 53 -9.86 -1.57 -4.07
C ILE A 53 -9.16 -2.70 -4.83
N SER A 54 -8.15 -2.35 -5.64
CA SER A 54 -7.38 -3.34 -6.40
C SER A 54 -6.70 -4.35 -5.48
N ARG A 55 -5.97 -3.86 -4.46
CA ARG A 55 -5.30 -4.73 -3.48
C ARG A 55 -6.27 -5.61 -2.68
N LEU A 56 -7.41 -5.04 -2.26
CA LEU A 56 -8.46 -5.81 -1.57
C LEU A 56 -8.95 -6.97 -2.42
N ARG A 57 -9.24 -6.72 -3.71
CA ARG A 57 -9.68 -7.75 -4.66
C ARG A 57 -8.62 -8.83 -4.86
N THR A 58 -7.37 -8.46 -5.10
CA THR A 58 -6.26 -9.41 -5.25
C THR A 58 -6.14 -10.33 -4.03
N LYS A 59 -6.19 -9.75 -2.82
CA LYS A 59 -6.07 -10.53 -1.58
C LYS A 59 -7.29 -11.41 -1.28
N ARG A 60 -8.48 -10.97 -1.69
CA ARG A 60 -9.71 -11.78 -1.63
C ARG A 60 -9.60 -12.97 -2.58
N ASP A 61 -9.16 -12.73 -3.81
CA ASP A 61 -9.07 -13.75 -4.84
C ASP A 61 -8.02 -14.81 -4.48
N ALA A 62 -6.91 -14.41 -3.86
CA ALA A 62 -5.93 -15.35 -3.29
C ALA A 62 -6.55 -16.29 -2.23
N ARG A 63 -7.31 -15.75 -1.27
CA ARG A 63 -8.00 -16.56 -0.23
C ARG A 63 -9.08 -17.47 -0.81
N LEU A 64 -9.74 -17.03 -1.88
CA LEU A 64 -10.67 -17.88 -2.63
C LEU A 64 -9.89 -19.01 -3.34
N ALA A 65 -8.74 -18.73 -3.95
CA ALA A 65 -7.93 -19.77 -4.59
C ALA A 65 -7.46 -20.83 -3.59
N ASP A 66 -7.01 -20.42 -2.38
CA ASP A 66 -6.53 -21.34 -1.33
C ASP A 66 -7.58 -22.36 -0.88
N THR A 67 -8.86 -21.98 -0.97
CA THR A 67 -10.00 -22.81 -0.53
C THR A 67 -10.76 -23.47 -1.68
N ASP A 68 -10.30 -23.30 -2.93
CA ASP A 68 -11.05 -23.74 -4.11
C ASP A 68 -11.15 -25.27 -4.22
N LYS A 69 -10.06 -25.96 -3.86
CA LYS A 69 -9.98 -27.43 -3.85
C LYS A 69 -11.09 -28.11 -3.06
N TYR A 70 -11.56 -27.49 -1.96
CA TYR A 70 -12.60 -28.05 -1.10
C TYR A 70 -14.00 -28.05 -1.75
N LEU A 71 -14.18 -27.32 -2.87
CA LEU A 71 -15.44 -27.29 -3.60
C LEU A 71 -15.51 -28.33 -4.73
N LEU A 72 -14.44 -29.05 -4.99
CA LEU A 72 -14.45 -30.14 -5.96
C LEU A 72 -15.31 -31.30 -5.43
N ALA A 73 -16.12 -31.90 -6.31
CA ALA A 73 -17.10 -32.93 -5.94
C ALA A 73 -16.45 -34.21 -5.39
N ASP A 74 -15.21 -34.48 -5.78
CA ASP A 74 -14.39 -35.63 -5.40
C ASP A 74 -13.46 -35.34 -4.21
N TYR A 75 -13.45 -34.11 -3.67
CA TYR A 75 -12.59 -33.77 -2.56
C TYR A 75 -13.07 -34.48 -1.26
N PRO A 76 -12.20 -35.19 -0.53
CA PRO A 76 -12.58 -35.90 0.68
C PRO A 76 -12.76 -34.95 1.87
N ILE A 77 -13.93 -34.31 1.96
CA ILE A 77 -14.30 -33.38 3.04
C ILE A 77 -15.66 -33.78 3.65
N SER A 78 -15.80 -33.62 4.96
CA SER A 78 -17.10 -33.79 5.61
C SER A 78 -18.10 -32.72 5.16
N SER A 79 -19.38 -33.04 5.21
CA SER A 79 -20.45 -32.09 4.88
C SER A 79 -20.41 -30.84 5.78
N GLU A 80 -20.07 -31.02 7.05
CA GLU A 80 -19.89 -29.94 8.03
C GLU A 80 -18.76 -28.98 7.61
N ASN A 81 -17.59 -29.52 7.28
CA ASN A 81 -16.44 -28.72 6.89
C ASN A 81 -16.65 -28.04 5.52
N LEU A 82 -17.34 -28.70 4.59
CA LEU A 82 -17.75 -28.09 3.33
C LEU A 82 -18.67 -26.88 3.56
N ALA A 83 -19.60 -26.96 4.53
CA ALA A 83 -20.46 -25.84 4.89
C ALA A 83 -19.66 -24.66 5.47
N LYS A 84 -18.66 -24.94 6.34
CA LYS A 84 -17.73 -23.92 6.86
C LYS A 84 -16.96 -23.22 5.73
N VAL A 85 -16.43 -23.97 4.76
CA VAL A 85 -15.74 -23.39 3.60
C VAL A 85 -16.67 -22.52 2.75
N LYS A 86 -17.90 -22.97 2.50
CA LYS A 86 -18.90 -22.19 1.75
C LYS A 86 -19.22 -20.86 2.45
N ALA A 87 -19.45 -20.90 3.76
CA ALA A 87 -19.70 -19.70 4.57
C ALA A 87 -18.51 -18.73 4.55
N TYR A 88 -17.29 -19.26 4.71
CA TYR A 88 -16.05 -18.48 4.62
C TYR A 88 -15.92 -17.78 3.25
N ARG A 89 -16.12 -18.52 2.16
CA ARG A 89 -16.04 -17.98 0.80
C ARG A 89 -17.14 -16.96 0.50
N GLN A 90 -18.31 -17.09 1.11
CA GLN A 90 -19.37 -16.10 1.00
C GLN A 90 -18.98 -14.81 1.72
N ALA A 91 -18.52 -14.91 2.98
CA ALA A 91 -18.05 -13.75 3.73
C ALA A 91 -16.94 -12.98 3.00
N LEU A 92 -16.01 -13.69 2.32
CA LEU A 92 -15.00 -13.06 1.47
C LEU A 92 -15.59 -12.27 0.29
N ARG A 93 -16.66 -12.76 -0.33
CA ARG A 93 -17.32 -12.08 -1.46
C ARG A 93 -18.11 -10.87 -1.02
N ASP A 94 -18.61 -10.88 0.22
CA ASP A 94 -19.41 -9.80 0.78
C ASP A 94 -18.54 -8.62 1.26
N LEU A 95 -17.25 -8.83 1.53
CA LEU A 95 -16.32 -7.82 2.04
C LEU A 95 -16.31 -6.49 1.26
N PRO A 96 -16.25 -6.45 -0.10
CA PRO A 96 -16.24 -5.18 -0.83
C PRO A 96 -17.54 -4.38 -0.74
N ALA A 97 -18.64 -4.99 -0.29
CA ALA A 97 -19.94 -4.33 -0.11
C ALA A 97 -20.17 -3.88 1.35
N GLN A 98 -19.26 -4.20 2.27
CA GLN A 98 -19.37 -3.78 3.67
C GLN A 98 -19.02 -2.30 3.83
N GLU A 99 -19.61 -1.69 4.86
CA GLU A 99 -19.26 -0.34 5.28
C GLU A 99 -17.76 -0.27 5.63
N GLY A 100 -17.09 0.78 5.15
CA GLY A 100 -15.65 0.97 5.34
C GLY A 100 -14.77 0.37 4.24
N ALA A 101 -15.31 -0.38 3.28
CA ALA A 101 -14.55 -0.79 2.10
C ALA A 101 -14.01 0.43 1.33
N PRO A 102 -12.76 0.39 0.82
CA PRO A 102 -11.86 -0.75 0.72
C PRO A 102 -10.95 -1.01 1.94
N PHE A 103 -11.27 -0.47 3.12
CA PHE A 103 -10.47 -0.54 4.35
C PHE A 103 -9.04 -0.04 4.09
N ASP A 104 -8.01 -0.76 4.52
CA ASP A 104 -6.61 -0.51 4.19
C ASP A 104 -6.14 -1.23 2.90
N GLY A 105 -7.07 -1.70 2.07
CA GLY A 105 -6.76 -2.46 0.86
C GLY A 105 -6.35 -3.91 1.16
N GLY A 106 -6.98 -4.53 2.14
CA GLY A 106 -6.78 -5.94 2.50
C GLY A 106 -5.66 -6.18 3.52
N GLY A 107 -5.18 -5.18 4.23
CA GLY A 107 -4.16 -5.31 5.28
C GLY A 107 -4.76 -5.74 6.62
N HIS A 108 -4.25 -5.16 7.70
CA HIS A 108 -4.62 -5.44 9.09
C HIS A 108 -6.02 -4.90 9.44
N GLU A 109 -6.43 -3.77 8.86
CA GLU A 109 -7.75 -3.16 9.16
C GLU A 109 -8.89 -3.82 8.39
N THR A 110 -8.58 -4.69 7.43
CA THR A 110 -9.60 -5.41 6.68
C THR A 110 -10.17 -6.56 7.53
N PRO A 111 -11.50 -6.63 7.76
CA PRO A 111 -12.13 -7.62 8.62
C PRO A 111 -12.24 -8.99 7.92
N TRP A 112 -11.11 -9.61 7.62
CA TRP A 112 -11.08 -10.93 6.98
C TRP A 112 -11.79 -11.99 7.85
N PRO A 113 -12.68 -12.82 7.27
CA PRO A 113 -13.22 -13.95 8.01
C PRO A 113 -12.10 -14.90 8.44
N ALA A 114 -12.27 -15.55 9.58
CA ALA A 114 -11.32 -16.55 10.06
C ALA A 114 -11.29 -17.75 9.10
N ILE A 115 -10.08 -18.23 8.77
CA ILE A 115 -9.93 -19.45 7.96
C ILE A 115 -10.57 -20.61 8.73
N PRO A 116 -11.47 -21.39 8.09
CA PRO A 116 -12.12 -22.50 8.77
C PRO A 116 -11.09 -23.57 9.13
N GLN A 117 -11.22 -24.12 10.35
CA GLN A 117 -10.50 -25.32 10.77
C GLN A 117 -11.23 -26.53 10.20
N LEU A 118 -10.55 -27.29 9.33
CA LEU A 118 -11.10 -28.41 8.54
C LEU A 118 -10.55 -29.74 9.05
#